data_AF-A0A3B7MKB2-F1
#
_entry.id   AF-A0A3B7MKB2-F1
#
_cell.length_a   1.000
_cell.length_b   1.000
_cell.length_c   1.000
_cell.angle_alpha   90.00
_cell.angle_beta   90.00
_cell.angle_gamma   90.00
#
_symmetry.space_group_name_H-M   'P 1'
#
loop_
_entity.id
_entity.type
_entity.pdbx_description
1 polymer ?
#
loop_
_entity_poly.entity_id
_entity_poly.type
_entity_poly.pdbx_seq_one_letter_code
_entity_poly.pdbx_strand_id
1 'polypeptide(L)'
;MARLTSAPSFIGTYGPITVYFMFGRYYIRSRSSLTGKRVKKDPAFRKTMQYAALLAKASPIALKVYALVPLRYKKHTLRCKITGEVMTWLKYGWNETDIIEWLAQKYVPKYGGMQLSVEAPSTVLRPSYRRARPAVGSTVKGLFKNIPAEQPSFELLLWRRRDKVFRREYHKECQQGKQGVPGLRMPGK
;
A
#
# COMPACT_ATOMS: atom_id res chain seq x y z
N MET A 1 -12.51 -13.10 10.41
CA MET A 1 -11.26 -13.45 9.68
C MET A 1 -10.77 -14.77 10.26
N ALA A 2 -10.37 -15.76 9.47
CA ALA A 2 -10.03 -17.08 10.02
C ALA A 2 -8.64 -17.53 9.58
N ARG A 3 -7.97 -18.29 10.44
CA ARG A 3 -6.67 -18.93 10.16
C ARG A 3 -6.91 -20.26 9.47
N LEU A 4 -6.11 -20.57 8.46
CA LEU A 4 -6.09 -21.88 7.81
C LEU A 4 -5.03 -22.76 8.47
N THR A 5 -5.36 -24.03 8.71
CA THR A 5 -4.46 -25.01 9.34
C THR A 5 -3.51 -25.62 8.32
N SER A 6 -3.98 -25.84 7.09
CA SER A 6 -3.21 -26.41 5.98
C SER A 6 -2.89 -25.36 4.92
N ALA A 7 -1.93 -25.69 4.05
CA ALA A 7 -1.61 -24.87 2.88
C ALA A 7 -2.81 -24.88 1.91
N PRO A 8 -3.34 -23.71 1.51
CA PRO A 8 -4.48 -23.63 0.62
C PRO A 8 -4.07 -23.92 -0.83
N SER A 9 -4.99 -24.49 -1.61
CA SER A 9 -4.78 -24.76 -3.04
C SER A 9 -4.64 -23.48 -3.89
N PHE A 10 -5.08 -22.32 -3.39
CA PHE A 10 -4.94 -21.03 -4.05
C PHE A 10 -4.68 -19.89 -3.07
N ILE A 11 -3.99 -18.85 -3.55
CA ILE A 11 -3.76 -17.60 -2.84
C ILE A 11 -4.32 -16.47 -3.71
N GLY A 12 -5.23 -15.66 -3.16
CA GLY A 12 -5.90 -14.60 -3.90
C GLY A 12 -7.37 -14.46 -3.54
N THR A 13 -8.10 -13.66 -4.33
CA THR A 13 -9.55 -13.47 -4.16
C THR A 13 -10.31 -14.30 -5.19
N TYR A 14 -11.16 -15.20 -4.71
CA TYR A 14 -12.08 -15.98 -5.53
C TYR A 14 -13.50 -15.81 -4.98
N GLY A 15 -14.39 -15.25 -5.81
CA GLY A 15 -15.77 -14.96 -5.42
C GLY A 15 -15.87 -14.13 -4.12
N PRO A 16 -16.58 -14.60 -3.09
CA PRO A 16 -16.77 -13.88 -1.84
C PRO A 16 -15.61 -14.02 -0.85
N ILE A 17 -14.53 -14.73 -1.21
CA ILE A 17 -13.45 -15.13 -0.30
C ILE A 17 -12.10 -14.62 -0.81
N THR A 18 -11.24 -14.18 0.11
CA THR A 18 -9.84 -13.85 -0.13
C THR A 18 -8.95 -14.67 0.79
N VAL A 19 -8.05 -15.46 0.21
CA VAL A 19 -7.00 -16.21 0.91
C VAL A 19 -5.66 -15.48 0.73
N TYR A 20 -4.91 -15.31 1.80
CA TYR A 20 -3.63 -14.60 1.78
C TYR A 20 -2.67 -15.11 2.85
N PHE A 21 -1.38 -14.84 2.66
CA PHE A 21 -0.32 -15.22 3.58
C PHE A 21 0.17 -14.01 4.36
N MET A 22 0.26 -14.13 5.67
CA MET A 22 0.72 -13.06 6.56
C MET A 22 1.35 -13.68 7.81
N PHE A 23 2.44 -13.10 8.33
CA PHE A 23 3.13 -13.59 9.55
C PHE A 23 3.44 -15.10 9.53
N GLY A 24 3.88 -15.64 8.39
CA GLY A 24 4.22 -17.06 8.27
C GLY A 24 3.03 -18.03 8.20
N ARG A 25 1.79 -17.52 8.15
CA ARG A 25 0.56 -18.33 8.20
C ARG A 25 -0.44 -17.94 7.12
N TYR A 26 -1.32 -18.88 6.77
CA TYR A 26 -2.40 -18.65 5.82
C TYR A 26 -3.67 -18.18 6.53
N TYR A 27 -4.32 -17.18 5.95
CA TYR A 27 -5.56 -16.58 6.45
C TYR A 27 -6.60 -16.52 5.34
N ILE A 28 -7.86 -16.65 5.75
CA ILE A 28 -9.03 -16.48 4.91
C ILE A 28 -9.89 -15.35 5.45
N ARG A 29 -10.39 -14.51 4.55
CA ARG A 29 -11.32 -13.43 4.87
C ARG A 29 -12.41 -13.33 3.82
N SER A 30 -13.55 -12.78 4.19
CA SER A 30 -14.51 -12.34 3.18
C SER A 30 -13.91 -11.21 2.34
N ARG A 31 -14.23 -11.24 1.05
CA ARG A 31 -13.95 -10.16 0.12
C ARG A 31 -14.52 -8.86 0.67
N SER A 32 -13.67 -7.83 0.72
CA SER A 32 -14.09 -6.49 1.14
C SER A 32 -15.05 -5.88 0.12
N SER A 33 -16.00 -5.06 0.58
CA SER A 33 -16.83 -4.23 -0.30
C SER A 33 -16.04 -3.08 -0.96
N LEU A 34 -14.78 -2.88 -0.56
CA LEU A 34 -13.89 -1.89 -1.14
C LEU A 34 -13.48 -2.32 -2.55
N THR A 35 -13.90 -1.55 -3.55
CA THR A 35 -13.47 -1.73 -4.94
C THR A 35 -12.65 -0.51 -5.39
N GLY A 36 -11.75 -0.69 -6.35
CA GLY A 36 -10.97 0.43 -6.90
C GLY A 36 -11.87 1.51 -7.53
N LYS A 37 -12.99 1.11 -8.15
CA LYS A 37 -14.01 2.05 -8.67
C LYS A 37 -14.60 2.90 -7.54
N ARG A 38 -14.92 2.27 -6.40
CA ARG A 38 -15.44 2.97 -5.22
C ARG A 38 -14.40 3.94 -4.66
N VAL A 39 -13.17 3.49 -4.41
CA VAL A 39 -12.11 4.37 -3.87
C VAL A 39 -11.88 5.62 -4.72
N LYS A 40 -12.00 5.50 -6.06
CA LYS A 40 -11.80 6.62 -6.98
C LYS A 40 -12.98 7.59 -7.07
N LYS A 41 -14.22 7.13 -6.87
CA LYS A 41 -15.44 7.90 -7.16
C LYS A 41 -16.28 8.28 -5.93
N ASP A 42 -16.23 7.49 -4.87
CA ASP A 42 -17.05 7.68 -3.67
C ASP A 42 -16.53 8.87 -2.84
N PRO A 43 -17.39 9.83 -2.45
CA PRO A 43 -16.99 11.02 -1.71
C PRO A 43 -16.28 10.72 -0.39
N ALA A 44 -16.53 9.56 0.23
CA ALA A 44 -15.84 9.14 1.45
C ALA A 44 -14.32 9.05 1.28
N PHE A 45 -13.83 8.83 0.05
CA PHE A 45 -12.40 8.72 -0.26
C PHE A 45 -11.80 9.97 -0.91
N ARG A 46 -12.56 11.07 -0.99
CA ARG A 46 -12.11 12.31 -1.66
C ARG A 46 -10.76 12.80 -1.12
N LYS A 47 -10.60 12.86 0.20
CA LYS A 47 -9.34 13.27 0.84
C LYS A 47 -8.19 12.30 0.52
N THR A 48 -8.45 10.99 0.53
CA THR A 48 -7.45 9.97 0.18
C THR A 48 -6.97 10.16 -1.26
N MET A 49 -7.88 10.39 -2.19
CA MET A 49 -7.54 10.62 -3.59
C MET A 49 -6.81 11.95 -3.82
N GLN A 50 -7.14 13.00 -3.05
CA GLN A 50 -6.38 14.27 -3.07
C GLN A 50 -4.93 14.05 -2.65
N TYR A 51 -4.67 13.36 -1.54
CA TYR A 51 -3.30 13.06 -1.11
C TYR A 51 -2.58 12.11 -2.08
N ALA A 52 -3.29 11.16 -2.68
CA ALA A 52 -2.71 10.29 -3.71
C ALA A 52 -2.28 11.08 -4.95
N ALA A 53 -3.08 12.04 -5.39
CA ALA A 53 -2.72 12.95 -6.48
C ALA A 53 -1.53 13.84 -6.12
N LEU A 54 -1.48 14.33 -4.88
CA LEU A 54 -0.35 15.11 -4.37
C LEU A 54 0.93 14.27 -4.36
N LEU A 55 0.86 13.03 -3.85
CA LEU A 55 1.98 12.10 -3.84
C LEU A 55 2.47 11.78 -5.26
N ALA A 56 1.55 11.65 -6.23
CA ALA A 56 1.89 11.43 -7.63
C ALA A 56 2.71 12.59 -8.22
N LYS A 57 2.45 13.84 -7.80
CA LYS A 57 3.27 15.02 -8.15
C LYS A 57 4.59 15.08 -7.38
N ALA A 58 4.57 14.74 -6.09
CA ALA A 58 5.74 14.83 -5.23
C ALA A 58 6.83 13.81 -5.55
N SER A 59 6.46 12.57 -5.89
CA SER A 59 7.42 11.48 -6.14
C SER A 59 8.43 11.77 -7.26
N PRO A 60 8.07 12.30 -8.45
CA PRO A 60 9.06 12.60 -9.49
C PRO A 60 10.00 13.74 -9.09
N ILE A 61 9.52 14.76 -8.38
CA ILE A 61 10.36 15.85 -7.86
C ILE A 61 11.37 15.32 -6.84
N ALA A 62 10.90 14.50 -5.90
CA ALA A 62 11.77 13.86 -4.92
C ALA A 62 12.82 12.94 -5.56
N LEU A 63 12.49 12.28 -6.68
CA LEU A 63 13.43 11.44 -7.41
C LEU A 63 14.57 12.27 -8.01
N LYS A 64 14.31 13.48 -8.53
CA LYS A 64 15.35 14.39 -9.04
C LYS A 64 16.36 14.75 -7.96
N VAL A 65 15.88 15.14 -6.77
CA VAL A 65 16.76 15.45 -5.61
C VAL A 65 17.50 14.19 -5.14
N TYR A 66 16.82 13.05 -5.05
CA TYR A 66 17.43 11.79 -4.64
C TYR A 66 18.52 11.30 -5.62
N ALA A 67 18.41 11.65 -6.90
CA ALA A 67 19.43 11.30 -7.89
C ALA A 67 20.79 11.95 -7.60
N LEU A 68 20.79 13.15 -7.02
CA LEU A 68 21.99 13.92 -6.64
C LEU A 68 22.75 13.33 -5.44
N VAL A 69 22.09 12.48 -4.65
CA VAL A 69 22.71 11.83 -3.48
C VAL A 69 23.67 10.72 -3.96
N PRO A 70 24.89 10.58 -3.41
CA PRO A 70 25.79 9.50 -3.78
C PRO A 70 25.22 8.10 -3.47
N LEU A 71 25.57 7.09 -4.28
CA LEU A 71 25.05 5.72 -4.14
C LEU A 71 25.22 5.13 -2.73
N ARG A 72 26.33 5.44 -2.05
CA ARG A 72 26.62 4.95 -0.68
C ARG A 72 25.55 5.35 0.34
N TYR A 73 24.85 6.46 0.09
CA TYR A 73 23.82 7.00 0.98
C TYR A 73 22.39 6.78 0.45
N LYS A 74 22.24 6.21 -0.76
CA LYS A 74 20.93 5.91 -1.36
C LYS A 74 20.23 4.80 -0.58
N LYS A 75 19.28 5.20 0.27
CA LYS A 75 18.39 4.30 1.02
C LYS A 75 16.92 4.59 0.72
N HIS A 76 16.06 3.58 0.80
CA HIS A 76 14.60 3.73 0.61
C HIS A 76 14.01 4.74 1.61
N THR A 77 14.46 4.69 2.87
CA THR A 77 14.02 5.60 3.93
C THR A 77 14.32 7.06 3.60
N LEU A 78 15.47 7.35 3.01
CA LEU A 78 15.86 8.70 2.58
C LEU A 78 14.93 9.21 1.47
N ARG A 79 14.66 8.39 0.46
CA ARG A 79 13.72 8.74 -0.62
C ARG A 79 12.32 9.03 -0.06
N CYS A 80 11.81 8.21 0.86
CA CYS A 80 10.53 8.45 1.51
C CYS A 80 10.51 9.76 2.28
N LYS A 81 11.60 10.11 2.98
CA LYS A 81 11.74 11.36 3.72
C LYS A 81 11.69 12.57 2.78
N ILE A 82 12.47 12.57 1.71
CA ILE A 82 12.47 13.64 0.70
C ILE A 82 11.07 13.78 0.10
N THR A 83 10.41 12.66 -0.26
CA THR A 83 9.05 12.68 -0.82
C THR A 83 8.02 13.29 0.13
N GLY A 84 8.13 13.00 1.43
CA GLY A 84 7.26 13.60 2.45
C GLY A 84 7.46 15.11 2.60
N GLU A 85 8.72 15.58 2.55
CA GLU A 85 9.03 17.01 2.56
C GLU A 85 8.46 17.71 1.32
N VAL A 86 8.73 17.19 0.11
CA VAL A 86 8.16 17.73 -1.14
C VAL A 86 6.64 17.80 -1.07
N MET A 87 5.97 16.74 -0.60
CA MET A 87 4.52 16.72 -0.46
C MET A 87 4.00 17.81 0.49
N THR A 88 4.74 18.10 1.56
CA THR A 88 4.41 19.18 2.50
C THR A 88 4.56 20.55 1.84
N TRP A 89 5.57 20.74 1.01
CA TRP A 89 5.87 22.01 0.35
C TRP A 89 4.90 22.31 -0.79
N LEU A 90 4.57 21.29 -1.59
CA LEU A 90 3.50 21.37 -2.60
C LEU A 90 2.14 21.69 -1.97
N LYS A 91 1.88 21.21 -0.75
CA LYS A 91 0.66 21.56 -0.01
C LYS A 91 0.62 23.06 0.36
N TYR A 92 1.79 23.67 0.61
CA TYR A 92 1.91 25.11 0.86
C TYR A 92 1.97 25.96 -0.41
N GLY A 93 1.88 25.36 -1.60
CA GLY A 93 1.82 26.10 -2.87
C GLY A 93 3.17 26.57 -3.40
N TRP A 94 4.28 25.98 -2.94
CA TRP A 94 5.61 26.30 -3.47
C TRP A 94 5.78 25.81 -4.91
N ASN A 95 6.59 26.53 -5.69
CA ASN A 95 6.96 26.10 -7.04
C ASN A 95 7.91 24.90 -7.02
N GLU A 96 7.82 24.08 -8.06
CA GLU A 96 8.61 22.85 -8.17
C GLU A 96 10.12 23.12 -8.22
N THR A 97 10.54 24.19 -8.90
CA THR A 97 11.95 24.62 -9.03
C THR A 97 12.55 24.95 -7.66
N ASP A 98 11.85 25.78 -6.90
CA ASP A 98 12.31 26.30 -5.61
C ASP A 98 12.41 25.16 -4.58
N ILE A 99 11.46 24.22 -4.64
CA ILE A 99 11.50 22.98 -3.82
C ILE A 99 12.76 22.17 -4.14
N ILE A 100 13.11 22.01 -5.42
CA ILE A 100 14.28 21.22 -5.83
C ILE A 100 15.55 21.89 -5.36
N GLU A 101 15.70 23.20 -5.57
CA GLU A 101 16.88 23.97 -5.17
C GLU A 101 17.09 23.91 -3.67
N TRP A 102 16.04 24.16 -2.89
CA TRP A 102 16.12 24.14 -1.44
C TRP A 102 16.45 22.75 -0.89
N LEU A 103 15.81 21.71 -1.43
CA LEU A 103 16.10 20.34 -1.00
C LEU A 103 17.48 19.88 -1.47
N ALA A 104 17.94 20.29 -2.65
CA ALA A 104 19.30 20.02 -3.10
C ALA A 104 20.31 20.65 -2.14
N GLN A 105 20.15 21.92 -1.78
CA GLN A 105 21.03 22.59 -0.81
C GLN A 105 21.03 21.90 0.56
N LYS A 106 19.90 21.38 1.01
CA LYS A 106 19.79 20.69 2.30
C LYS A 106 20.40 19.28 2.30
N TYR A 107 20.21 18.52 1.22
CA TYR A 107 20.57 17.10 1.16
C TYR A 107 21.96 16.87 0.53
N VAL A 108 22.38 17.66 -0.46
CA VAL A 108 23.65 17.45 -1.18
C VAL A 108 24.89 17.63 -0.29
N PRO A 109 25.04 18.72 0.51
CA PRO A 109 26.20 18.88 1.39
C PRO A 109 26.23 17.84 2.52
N LYS A 110 25.05 17.45 3.01
CA LYS A 110 24.90 16.52 4.14
C LYS A 110 25.35 15.09 3.83
N TYR A 111 25.33 14.71 2.56
CA TYR A 111 25.78 13.42 2.06
C TYR A 111 27.01 13.54 1.15
N GLY A 112 27.65 14.72 1.10
CA GLY A 112 28.93 14.97 0.43
C GLY A 112 28.92 14.92 -1.10
N GLY A 113 27.91 15.48 -1.78
CA GLY A 113 27.85 15.45 -3.27
C GLY A 113 29.10 16.06 -3.90
N MET A 114 29.73 15.43 -4.90
CA MET A 114 29.22 15.30 -6.27
C MET A 114 29.83 14.07 -6.95
N GLN A 115 29.00 13.11 -7.39
CA GLN A 115 29.41 12.08 -8.36
C GLN A 115 28.27 11.85 -9.32
N LEU A 116 28.25 12.65 -10.38
CA LEU A 116 27.70 12.24 -11.67
C LEU A 116 28.64 11.15 -12.21
N SER A 117 28.45 9.90 -11.83
CA SER A 117 29.10 8.80 -12.54
C SER A 117 28.45 8.71 -13.92
N VAL A 118 29.21 9.12 -14.94
CA VAL A 118 28.87 9.19 -16.37
C VAL A 118 28.45 7.84 -16.97
N GLU A 119 28.63 6.73 -16.28
CA GLU A 119 28.34 5.40 -16.81
C GLU A 119 27.24 4.75 -15.98
N ALA A 120 25.98 5.09 -16.24
CA ALA A 120 24.91 4.18 -15.84
C ALA A 120 25.10 2.91 -16.67
N PRO A 121 25.28 1.70 -16.09
CA PRO A 121 25.09 0.50 -16.87
C PRO A 121 23.68 0.64 -17.44
N SER A 122 23.57 0.69 -18.76
CA SER A 122 22.30 0.76 -19.46
C SER A 122 21.44 -0.33 -18.84
N THR A 123 20.43 0.09 -18.05
CA THR A 123 19.50 -0.87 -17.48
C THR A 123 18.67 -1.31 -18.66
N VAL A 124 19.16 -2.33 -19.38
CA VAL A 124 18.37 -3.07 -20.34
C VAL A 124 17.14 -3.48 -19.55
N LEU A 125 16.02 -2.82 -19.82
CA LEU A 125 14.74 -3.15 -19.21
C LEU A 125 14.55 -4.62 -19.50
N ARG A 126 14.73 -5.46 -18.48
CA ARG A 126 14.52 -6.91 -18.59
C ARG A 126 13.13 -7.05 -19.21
N PRO A 127 12.99 -7.67 -20.39
CA PRO A 127 11.73 -7.70 -21.10
C PRO A 127 10.69 -8.18 -20.11
N SER A 128 9.58 -7.44 -19.98
CA SER A 128 8.58 -7.77 -18.98
C SER A 128 8.22 -9.25 -19.19
N TYR A 129 8.48 -10.10 -18.20
CA TYR A 129 8.00 -11.48 -18.19
C TYR A 129 6.47 -11.49 -17.99
N ARG A 130 5.74 -10.74 -18.81
CA ARG A 130 4.36 -11.10 -19.11
C ARG A 130 4.50 -12.38 -19.91
N ARG A 131 4.40 -13.54 -19.25
CA ARG A 131 3.98 -14.75 -19.96
C ARG A 131 2.74 -14.33 -20.75
N ALA A 132 2.79 -14.44 -22.07
CA ALA A 132 1.60 -14.31 -22.88
C ALA A 132 0.58 -15.23 -22.24
N ARG A 133 -0.47 -14.66 -21.62
CA ARG A 133 -1.58 -15.49 -21.18
C ARG A 133 -2.13 -16.08 -22.47
N PRO A 134 -2.16 -17.42 -22.65
CA PRO A 134 -2.85 -17.98 -23.80
C PRO A 134 -4.22 -17.32 -23.81
N ALA A 135 -4.60 -16.74 -24.94
CA ALA A 135 -5.89 -16.11 -25.09
C ALA A 135 -6.91 -17.18 -24.71
N VAL A 136 -7.52 -17.03 -23.53
CA VAL A 136 -8.65 -17.87 -23.15
C VAL A 136 -9.70 -17.55 -24.19
N GLY A 137 -9.87 -18.46 -25.15
CA GLY A 137 -10.80 -18.32 -26.24
C GLY A 137 -12.19 -17.94 -25.72
N SER A 138 -12.96 -17.30 -26.59
CA SER A 138 -14.36 -16.89 -26.34
C SER A 138 -15.22 -18.00 -25.70
N THR A 139 -14.83 -19.27 -25.85
CA THR A 139 -15.43 -20.47 -25.26
C THR A 139 -15.63 -20.39 -23.74
N VAL A 140 -14.68 -19.85 -22.97
CA VAL A 140 -14.82 -19.79 -21.49
C VAL A 140 -15.62 -18.56 -21.04
N LYS A 141 -15.67 -17.49 -21.85
CA LYS A 141 -16.53 -16.33 -21.56
C LYS A 141 -18.02 -16.68 -21.57
N GLY A 142 -18.43 -17.78 -22.20
CA GLY A 142 -19.81 -18.27 -22.19
C GLY A 142 -20.20 -18.97 -20.89
N LEU A 143 -19.29 -19.72 -20.26
CA LEU A 143 -19.57 -20.49 -19.05
C LEU A 143 -19.92 -19.64 -17.81
N PHE A 144 -19.40 -18.40 -17.74
CA PHE A 144 -19.54 -17.55 -16.55
C PHE A 144 -20.57 -16.42 -16.70
N LYS A 145 -21.29 -16.33 -17.83
CA LYS A 145 -22.32 -15.29 -18.05
C LYS A 145 -23.61 -15.53 -17.28
N ASN A 146 -23.81 -16.74 -16.77
CA ASN A 146 -24.99 -17.16 -16.02
C ASN A 146 -24.70 -17.41 -14.54
N ILE A 147 -23.71 -16.74 -13.94
CA ILE A 147 -23.66 -16.67 -12.47
C ILE A 147 -24.64 -15.58 -12.08
N PRO A 148 -25.84 -15.89 -11.57
CA PRO A 148 -26.70 -14.86 -11.02
C PRO A 148 -25.89 -14.10 -9.96
N ALA A 149 -26.14 -12.81 -9.79
CA ALA A 149 -25.63 -12.09 -8.63
C ALA A 149 -26.31 -12.68 -7.38
N GLU A 150 -25.93 -13.91 -7.01
CA GLU A 150 -26.51 -14.64 -5.89
C GLU A 150 -26.29 -13.77 -4.69
N GLN A 151 -27.39 -13.23 -4.18
CA GLN A 151 -27.38 -12.64 -2.87
C GLN A 151 -26.81 -13.72 -1.94
N PRO A 152 -25.78 -13.39 -1.15
CA PRO A 152 -25.14 -14.38 -0.29
C PRO A 152 -26.23 -15.05 0.53
N SER A 153 -26.14 -16.39 0.68
CA SER A 153 -27.12 -17.16 1.43
C SER A 153 -27.39 -16.54 2.79
N PHE A 154 -28.61 -16.72 3.30
CA PHE A 154 -29.02 -16.17 4.59
C PHE A 154 -28.03 -16.51 5.72
N GLU A 155 -27.46 -17.73 5.68
CA GLU A 155 -26.40 -18.16 6.59
C GLU A 155 -25.11 -17.33 6.47
N LEU A 156 -24.66 -17.03 5.25
CA LEU A 156 -23.51 -16.15 5.02
C LEU A 156 -23.76 -14.71 5.51
N LEU A 157 -25.00 -14.23 5.41
CA LEU A 157 -25.40 -12.93 5.94
C LEU A 157 -25.40 -12.91 7.48
N LEU A 158 -25.94 -13.95 8.12
CA LEU A 158 -25.91 -14.12 9.58
C LEU A 158 -24.48 -14.24 10.11
N TRP A 159 -23.64 -15.04 9.43
CA TRP A 159 -22.23 -15.15 9.77
C TRP A 159 -21.51 -13.80 9.65
N ARG A 160 -21.80 -12.99 8.61
CA ARG A 160 -21.25 -11.62 8.51
C ARG A 160 -21.68 -10.71 9.65
N ARG A 161 -22.93 -10.79 10.12
CA ARG A 161 -23.38 -10.02 11.29
C ARG A 161 -22.60 -10.43 12.53
N ARG A 162 -22.43 -11.74 12.74
CA ARG A 162 -21.63 -12.30 13.85
C ARG A 162 -20.15 -11.91 13.77
N ASP A 163 -19.49 -12.00 12.61
CA ASP A 163 -18.09 -11.59 12.42
C ASP A 163 -17.90 -10.08 12.71
N LYS A 164 -18.92 -9.25 12.43
CA LYS A 164 -18.88 -7.81 12.74
C LYS A 164 -18.95 -7.53 14.25
N VAL A 165 -19.78 -8.29 14.98
CA VAL A 165 -19.89 -8.22 16.44
C VAL A 165 -18.60 -8.71 17.10
N PHE A 166 -18.12 -9.87 16.67
CA PHE A 166 -16.86 -10.45 17.14
C PHE A 166 -15.67 -9.49 16.96
N ARG A 167 -15.54 -8.83 15.80
CA ARG A 167 -14.47 -7.82 15.61
C ARG A 167 -14.58 -6.64 16.56
N ARG A 168 -15.81 -6.20 16.89
CA ARG A 168 -16.02 -5.10 17.85
C ARG A 168 -15.60 -5.52 19.25
N GLU A 169 -15.93 -6.73 19.66
CA GLU A 169 -15.54 -7.31 20.95
C GLU A 169 -14.02 -7.48 21.03
N TYR A 170 -13.41 -8.12 20.03
CA TYR A 170 -11.96 -8.27 19.97
C TYR A 170 -11.21 -6.93 20.00
N HIS A 171 -11.71 -5.91 19.28
CA HIS A 171 -11.11 -4.57 19.33
C HIS A 171 -11.30 -3.89 20.70
N LYS A 172 -12.43 -4.10 21.39
CA LYS A 172 -12.66 -3.62 22.77
C LYS A 172 -11.71 -4.30 23.75
N GLU A 173 -11.56 -5.63 23.68
CA GLU A 173 -10.62 -6.41 24.50
C GLU A 173 -9.17 -5.95 24.28
N CYS A 174 -8.78 -5.75 23.01
CA CYS A 174 -7.45 -5.21 22.67
C CYS A 174 -7.23 -3.77 23.14
N GLN A 175 -8.29 -2.98 23.33
CA GLN A 175 -8.21 -1.63 23.90
C GLN A 175 -8.15 -1.66 25.43
N GLN A 176 -8.89 -2.56 26.07
CA GLN A 176 -8.86 -2.78 27.53
C GLN A 176 -7.51 -3.37 27.99
N GLY A 177 -6.94 -4.30 27.23
CA GLY A 177 -5.59 -4.86 27.50
C GLY A 177 -4.45 -3.83 27.39
N LYS A 178 -4.69 -2.65 26.79
CA LYS A 178 -3.72 -1.54 26.77
C LYS A 178 -3.82 -0.62 28.00
N GLN A 179 -4.89 -0.70 28.79
CA GLN A 179 -5.06 0.09 30.02
C GLN A 179 -4.50 -0.62 31.27
N GLY A 180 -4.00 -1.85 31.13
CA GLY A 180 -3.49 -2.68 32.24
C GLY A 180 -1.97 -2.84 32.33
N VAL A 181 -1.16 -1.98 31.71
CA VAL A 181 0.29 -1.97 31.95
C VAL A 181 0.62 -0.79 32.87
N PRO A 182 0.84 -1.01 34.19
CA PRO A 182 1.31 0.06 35.07
C PRO A 182 2.72 0.46 34.64
N GLY A 183 2.91 1.76 34.39
CA GLY A 183 4.17 2.31 33.93
C GLY A 183 5.30 2.07 34.92
N LEU A 184 6.34 1.36 34.48
CA LEU A 184 7.65 1.36 35.11
C LEU A 184 8.24 2.77 35.00
N ARG A 185 8.22 3.48 36.13
CA ARG A 185 8.84 4.79 36.34
C ARG A 185 10.36 4.58 36.37
N MET A 186 11.08 5.16 35.40
CA MET A 186 12.55 5.17 35.40
C MET A 186 13.04 6.15 36.49
N PRO A 187 13.99 5.76 37.36
CA PRO A 187 14.64 6.71 38.26
C PRO A 187 15.65 7.55 37.48
N GLY A 188 15.52 8.88 37.59
CA GLY A 188 16.49 9.84 37.08
C GLY A 188 17.20 10.53 38.25
N LYS A 189 18.54 10.48 38.19
CA LYS A 189 19.56 11.16 39.01
C LYS A 189 19.68 10.74 40.47
#